data_AF-A0A9E2R7V5-F1
#
_entry.id   AF-A0A9E2R7V5-F1
#
_cell.length_a   1.000
_cell.length_b   1.000
_cell.length_c   1.000
_cell.angle_alpha   90.00
_cell.angle_beta   90.00
_cell.angle_gamma   90.00
#
_symmetry.space_group_name_H-M   'P 1'
#
loop_
_entity.id
_entity.type
_entity.pdbx_description
1 polymer ?
#
loop_
_entity_poly.entity_id
_entity_poly.type
_entity_poly.pdbx_seq_one_letter_code
_entity_poly.pdbx_strand_id
1 'polypeptide(L)'
;YDFAHTAPALLRKLENIDGVQKPVDLSKIVPGTPAWDAAVTDPPTWLDFNTWIGPSRMEPYIEARVHMNWRWNYNTGGGQLLDWIGHHCDIAHWGLGFDHTGPSEVEGHGEFPPPHAIWNTSPKYRIELQYPENITMTIAGGHSDIRSGTKWIGTDGWVWVDRGGFDASNPEWKQRGPLPDNLRKIKLYESTNHWRNFLACVKSRKLPIAPADTGHHSAIPGHLGLISMLVGRRIRWDARRERILHDPEASKLLTRPYRSPWQMPV
;
A
#
# COMPACT_ATOMS: atom_id res chain seq x y z
N TYR A 1 12.09 -2.57 -7.14
CA TYR A 1 13.20 -2.60 -6.16
C TYR A 1 13.36 -4.04 -5.70
N ASP A 2 14.57 -4.58 -5.60
CA ASP A 2 14.80 -5.95 -5.09
C ASP A 2 15.32 -5.88 -3.65
N PHE A 3 14.49 -6.27 -2.68
CA PHE A 3 14.80 -6.11 -1.26
C PHE A 3 15.77 -7.16 -0.71
N ALA A 4 15.64 -8.41 -1.15
CA ALA A 4 16.42 -9.52 -0.62
C ALA A 4 17.55 -9.95 -1.54
N HIS A 5 17.81 -9.19 -2.60
CA HIS A 5 18.81 -9.52 -3.61
C HIS A 5 18.61 -10.90 -4.23
N THR A 6 17.35 -11.35 -4.31
CA THR A 6 16.97 -12.64 -4.92
C THR A 6 16.88 -12.55 -6.45
N ALA A 7 16.71 -11.35 -7.01
CA ALA A 7 16.61 -11.17 -8.45
C ALA A 7 17.97 -11.31 -9.19
N PRO A 8 19.12 -10.76 -8.73
CA PRO A 8 20.39 -10.84 -9.46
C PRO A 8 20.80 -12.25 -9.90
N ALA A 9 20.64 -13.26 -9.05
CA ALA A 9 20.99 -14.64 -9.41
C ALA A 9 20.09 -15.18 -10.54
N LEU A 10 18.77 -14.93 -10.42
CA LEU A 10 17.81 -15.30 -11.45
C LEU A 10 18.07 -14.52 -12.75
N LEU A 11 18.29 -13.21 -12.69
CA LEU A 11 18.56 -12.37 -13.87
C LEU A 11 19.79 -12.89 -14.65
N ARG A 12 20.89 -13.18 -13.96
CA ARG A 12 22.10 -13.78 -14.60
C ARG A 12 21.82 -15.14 -15.24
N LYS A 13 21.00 -15.98 -14.60
CA LYS A 13 20.58 -17.27 -15.16
C LYS A 13 19.81 -17.06 -16.46
N LEU A 14 18.88 -16.10 -16.48
CA LEU A 14 17.99 -15.82 -17.60
C LEU A 14 18.69 -15.11 -18.78
N GLU A 15 19.75 -14.35 -18.54
CA GLU A 15 20.53 -13.68 -19.60
C GLU A 15 21.12 -14.66 -20.64
N ASN A 16 21.31 -15.92 -20.25
CA ASN A 16 21.94 -16.96 -21.08
C ASN A 16 20.92 -17.89 -21.77
N ILE A 17 19.62 -17.60 -21.68
CA ILE A 17 18.58 -18.43 -22.27
C ILE A 17 18.16 -17.86 -23.63
N ASP A 18 18.18 -18.71 -24.65
CA ASP A 18 17.73 -18.33 -26.00
C ASP A 18 16.24 -17.97 -26.02
N GLY A 19 15.90 -16.91 -26.74
CA GLY A 19 14.53 -16.40 -26.84
C GLY A 19 14.09 -15.50 -25.68
N VAL A 20 14.95 -15.23 -24.69
CA VAL A 20 14.65 -14.26 -23.62
C VAL A 20 15.02 -12.84 -24.04
N GLN A 21 14.06 -11.91 -23.94
CA GLN A 21 14.27 -10.49 -24.23
C GLN A 21 15.24 -9.84 -23.23
N LYS A 22 16.16 -9.00 -23.74
CA LYS A 22 17.20 -8.31 -22.95
C LYS A 22 17.01 -6.78 -23.00
N PRO A 23 17.25 -6.05 -21.89
CA PRO A 23 17.58 -6.55 -20.56
C PRO A 23 16.41 -7.32 -19.93
N VAL A 24 16.72 -8.31 -19.10
CA VAL A 24 15.71 -9.16 -18.47
C VAL A 24 14.89 -8.32 -17.48
N ASP A 25 13.56 -8.39 -17.61
CA ASP A 25 12.62 -7.67 -16.77
C ASP A 25 11.62 -8.68 -16.18
N LEU A 26 11.69 -8.90 -14.86
CA LEU A 26 10.81 -9.84 -14.16
C LEU A 26 9.33 -9.46 -14.27
N SER A 27 9.02 -8.19 -14.58
CA SER A 27 7.65 -7.77 -14.84
C SER A 27 7.09 -8.20 -16.20
N LYS A 28 7.94 -8.73 -17.09
CA LYS A 28 7.55 -9.21 -18.43
C LYS A 28 7.59 -10.73 -18.57
N ILE A 29 8.11 -11.44 -17.57
CA ILE A 29 8.21 -12.90 -17.59
C ILE A 29 6.90 -13.51 -17.12
N VAL A 30 6.21 -14.21 -18.03
CA VAL A 30 4.88 -14.80 -17.83
C VAL A 30 4.89 -16.32 -18.04
N PRO A 31 3.91 -17.06 -17.48
CA PRO A 31 3.78 -18.50 -17.68
C PRO A 31 3.83 -18.92 -19.16
N GLY A 32 4.48 -20.06 -19.43
CA GLY A 32 4.61 -20.63 -20.78
C GLY A 32 5.75 -20.03 -21.62
N THR A 33 6.60 -19.18 -21.03
CA THR A 33 7.82 -18.67 -21.68
C THR A 33 9.06 -19.44 -21.20
N PRO A 34 10.12 -19.57 -22.02
CA PRO A 34 11.37 -20.19 -21.58
C PRO A 34 11.97 -19.53 -20.33
N ALA A 35 11.80 -18.21 -20.19
CA ALA A 35 12.23 -17.47 -19.01
C ALA A 35 11.46 -17.87 -17.75
N TRP A 36 10.15 -18.11 -17.86
CA TRP A 36 9.32 -18.56 -16.75
C TRP A 36 9.70 -19.97 -16.32
N ASP A 37 9.82 -20.89 -17.28
CA ASP A 37 10.15 -22.29 -16.99
C ASP A 37 11.51 -22.40 -16.31
N ALA A 38 12.48 -21.55 -16.70
CA ALA A 38 13.77 -21.48 -16.03
C ALA A 38 13.74 -20.77 -14.66
N ALA A 39 12.75 -19.92 -14.40
CA ALA A 39 12.59 -19.24 -13.11
C ALA A 39 11.91 -20.12 -12.05
N VAL A 40 11.08 -21.06 -12.48
CA VAL A 40 10.40 -22.02 -11.60
C VAL A 40 11.39 -23.09 -11.12
N THR A 41 11.44 -23.30 -9.81
CA THR A 41 12.22 -24.37 -9.18
C THR A 41 11.42 -25.01 -8.05
N ASP A 42 11.91 -26.12 -7.51
CA ASP A 42 11.39 -26.61 -6.24
C ASP A 42 11.74 -25.62 -5.10
N PRO A 43 10.86 -25.46 -4.10
CA PRO A 43 11.20 -24.75 -2.89
C PRO A 43 12.39 -25.41 -2.18
N PRO A 44 13.24 -24.64 -1.50
CA PRO A 44 14.31 -25.23 -0.69
C PRO A 44 13.73 -26.04 0.47
N THR A 45 14.43 -27.08 0.92
CA THR A 45 13.95 -28.04 1.93
C THR A 45 13.61 -27.43 3.29
N TRP A 46 14.16 -26.26 3.61
CA TRP A 46 13.89 -25.51 4.84
C TRP A 46 12.64 -24.61 4.75
N LEU A 47 12.05 -24.43 3.56
CA LEU A 47 10.87 -23.61 3.35
C LEU A 47 9.64 -24.48 3.16
N ASP A 48 8.75 -24.51 4.17
CA ASP A 48 7.38 -24.97 3.95
C ASP A 48 6.62 -23.93 3.12
N PHE A 49 6.74 -24.08 1.80
CA PHE A 49 6.16 -23.12 0.86
C PHE A 49 4.63 -23.14 0.89
N ASN A 50 4.02 -24.28 1.22
CA ASN A 50 2.57 -24.38 1.33
C ASN A 50 2.04 -23.53 2.49
N THR A 51 2.71 -23.57 3.64
CA THR A 51 2.39 -22.69 4.77
C THR A 51 2.77 -21.25 4.49
N TRP A 52 3.92 -21.02 3.85
CA TRP A 52 4.40 -19.67 3.51
C TRP A 52 3.45 -18.90 2.59
N ILE A 53 2.95 -19.52 1.52
CA ILE A 53 2.01 -18.88 0.59
C ILE A 53 0.61 -18.75 1.21
N GLY A 54 0.31 -19.55 2.24
CA GLY A 54 -0.88 -19.40 3.07
C GLY A 54 -2.20 -19.43 2.28
N PRO A 55 -3.17 -18.56 2.60
CA PRO A 55 -4.51 -18.57 2.00
C PRO A 55 -4.54 -18.13 0.53
N SER A 56 -3.45 -17.54 0.01
CA SER A 56 -3.37 -17.11 -1.37
C SER A 56 -3.48 -18.28 -2.35
N ARG A 57 -3.75 -17.98 -3.63
CA ARG A 57 -3.76 -19.00 -4.69
C ARG A 57 -2.39 -19.67 -4.74
N MET A 58 -2.36 -20.99 -4.84
CA MET A 58 -1.09 -21.71 -5.02
C MET A 58 -0.46 -21.28 -6.36
N GLU A 59 0.83 -20.93 -6.33
CA GLU A 59 1.62 -20.61 -7.51
C GLU A 59 2.94 -21.39 -7.46
N PRO A 60 3.61 -21.64 -8.59
CA PRO A 60 4.93 -22.24 -8.60
C PRO A 60 5.93 -21.41 -7.77
N TYR A 61 6.88 -22.10 -7.13
CA TYR A 61 7.95 -21.42 -6.41
C TYR A 61 8.92 -20.74 -7.38
N ILE A 62 9.17 -19.47 -7.11
CA ILE A 62 10.16 -18.64 -7.81
C ILE A 62 10.86 -17.83 -6.72
N GLU A 63 12.17 -18.01 -6.58
CA GLU A 63 12.96 -17.37 -5.51
C GLU A 63 12.79 -15.84 -5.48
N ALA A 64 12.66 -15.21 -6.65
CA ALA A 64 12.43 -13.77 -6.77
C ALA A 64 11.04 -13.27 -6.29
N ARG A 65 10.16 -14.17 -5.82
CA ARG A 65 8.85 -13.83 -5.22
C ARG A 65 8.82 -14.02 -3.70
N VAL A 66 9.87 -14.56 -3.10
CA VAL A 66 9.96 -14.74 -1.64
C VAL A 66 10.83 -13.63 -1.02
N HIS A 67 11.08 -13.70 0.29
CA HIS A 67 11.96 -12.78 1.03
C HIS A 67 11.75 -11.29 0.70
N MET A 68 10.75 -10.65 1.30
CA MET A 68 10.35 -9.26 1.06
C MET A 68 9.82 -8.94 -0.37
N ASN A 69 10.24 -9.67 -1.41
CA ASN A 69 9.75 -9.48 -2.79
C ASN A 69 8.36 -10.07 -3.03
N TRP A 70 7.78 -10.76 -2.05
CA TRP A 70 6.36 -11.14 -2.04
C TRP A 70 5.43 -9.95 -2.25
N ARG A 71 5.91 -8.73 -1.94
CA ARG A 71 5.24 -7.46 -2.18
C ARG A 71 4.91 -7.20 -3.64
N TRP A 72 5.71 -7.72 -4.58
CA TRP A 72 5.63 -7.40 -6.01
C TRP A 72 4.72 -8.30 -6.81
N ASN A 73 3.94 -9.16 -6.13
CA ASN A 73 2.93 -9.99 -6.76
C ASN A 73 1.60 -9.79 -6.05
N TYR A 74 0.56 -9.41 -6.78
CA TYR A 74 -0.79 -9.22 -6.24
C TYR A 74 -1.38 -10.46 -5.59
N ASN A 75 -0.86 -11.67 -5.83
CA ASN A 75 -1.30 -12.87 -5.12
C ASN A 75 -0.89 -12.86 -3.64
N THR A 76 0.27 -12.29 -3.31
CA THR A 76 0.88 -12.33 -1.96
C THR A 76 1.09 -10.95 -1.34
N GLY A 77 1.02 -9.88 -2.12
CA GLY A 77 1.22 -8.50 -1.69
C GLY A 77 0.37 -7.52 -2.50
N GLY A 78 0.73 -6.23 -2.43
CA GLY A 78 -0.05 -5.15 -3.04
C GLY A 78 0.77 -4.11 -3.79
N GLY A 79 2.06 -4.37 -4.00
CA GLY A 79 2.98 -3.44 -4.62
C GLY A 79 3.31 -2.25 -3.71
N GLN A 80 3.91 -1.24 -4.33
CA GLN A 80 4.26 0.02 -3.67
C GLN A 80 3.04 0.71 -3.06
N LEU A 81 1.88 0.62 -3.72
CA LEU A 81 0.64 1.24 -3.24
C LEU A 81 0.28 0.77 -1.82
N LEU A 82 0.13 -0.55 -1.62
CA LEU A 82 -0.28 -1.07 -0.31
C LEU A 82 0.88 -1.12 0.70
N ASP A 83 2.14 -1.05 0.26
CA ASP A 83 3.30 -0.92 1.15
C ASP A 83 3.40 0.51 1.73
N TRP A 84 3.08 1.53 0.95
CA TRP A 84 3.20 2.94 1.35
C TRP A 84 1.93 3.58 1.88
N ILE A 85 0.75 3.02 1.59
CA ILE A 85 -0.52 3.65 2.00
C ILE A 85 -0.56 3.90 3.52
N GLY A 86 -0.14 2.92 4.32
CA GLY A 86 -0.11 3.04 5.78
C GLY A 86 1.01 3.92 6.35
N HIS A 87 1.82 4.57 5.51
CA HIS A 87 2.89 5.49 5.94
C HIS A 87 2.59 6.96 5.67
N HIS A 88 1.69 7.24 4.72
CA HIS A 88 1.37 8.61 4.31
C HIS A 88 -0.14 8.88 4.40
N CYS A 89 -0.99 7.88 4.14
CA CYS A 89 -2.43 8.07 4.27
C CYS A 89 -2.88 8.16 5.73
N ASP A 90 -2.21 7.45 6.64
CA ASP A 90 -2.43 7.57 8.08
C ASP A 90 -2.14 9.00 8.56
N ILE A 91 -1.02 9.58 8.13
CA ILE A 91 -0.64 10.96 8.42
C ILE A 91 -1.67 11.91 7.81
N ALA A 92 -2.05 11.70 6.54
CA ALA A 92 -3.03 12.53 5.84
C ALA A 92 -4.38 12.55 6.56
N HIS A 93 -4.89 11.38 6.93
CA HIS A 93 -6.12 11.22 7.71
C HIS A 93 -6.00 11.90 9.06
N TRP A 94 -4.91 11.69 9.78
CA TRP A 94 -4.70 12.32 11.09
C TRP A 94 -4.71 13.85 11.02
N GLY A 95 -4.04 14.42 10.01
CA GLY A 95 -4.02 15.88 9.78
C GLY A 95 -5.37 16.47 9.37
N LEU A 96 -6.25 15.64 8.77
CA LEU A 96 -7.60 16.03 8.35
C LEU A 96 -8.67 15.67 9.39
N GLY A 97 -8.34 14.92 10.45
CA GLY A 97 -9.31 14.38 11.40
C GLY A 97 -10.18 13.26 10.82
N PHE A 98 -9.66 12.52 9.84
CA PHE A 98 -10.39 11.48 9.09
C PHE A 98 -10.08 10.05 9.52
N ASP A 99 -9.47 9.86 10.70
CA ASP A 99 -9.10 8.55 11.26
C ASP A 99 -10.27 7.55 11.41
N HIS A 100 -11.51 8.05 11.43
CA HIS A 100 -12.75 7.26 11.60
C HIS A 100 -13.74 7.44 10.44
N THR A 101 -13.28 7.90 9.28
CA THR A 101 -14.09 8.06 8.07
C THR A 101 -13.28 7.68 6.82
N GLY A 102 -13.83 7.90 5.65
CA GLY A 102 -13.20 7.55 4.38
C GLY A 102 -13.72 8.36 3.21
N PRO A 103 -13.20 8.09 2.01
CA PRO A 103 -13.64 8.77 0.79
C PRO A 103 -15.08 8.38 0.43
N SER A 104 -15.83 9.25 -0.23
CA SER A 104 -17.14 8.91 -0.81
C SER A 104 -17.04 8.41 -2.25
N GLU A 105 -16.04 8.88 -2.99
CA GLU A 105 -15.73 8.45 -4.36
C GLU A 105 -14.22 8.19 -4.49
N VAL A 106 -13.86 7.17 -5.27
CA VAL A 106 -12.47 6.79 -5.54
C VAL A 106 -12.31 6.48 -7.01
N GLU A 107 -11.35 7.11 -7.67
CA GLU A 107 -10.98 6.85 -9.07
C GLU A 107 -9.49 6.60 -9.17
N GLY A 108 -9.13 5.37 -9.54
CA GLY A 108 -7.75 4.92 -9.65
C GLY A 108 -7.34 4.60 -11.08
N HIS A 109 -6.14 5.05 -11.45
CA HIS A 109 -5.48 4.78 -12.72
C HIS A 109 -4.10 4.16 -12.46
N GLY A 110 -3.75 3.10 -13.19
CA GLY A 110 -2.51 2.34 -12.98
C GLY A 110 -1.92 1.77 -14.27
N GLU A 111 -0.60 1.66 -14.30
CA GLU A 111 0.13 0.94 -15.35
C GLU A 111 0.47 -0.46 -14.85
N PHE A 112 -0.19 -1.49 -15.39
CA PHE A 112 0.00 -2.87 -14.94
C PHE A 112 0.95 -3.63 -15.87
N PRO A 113 1.93 -4.37 -15.30
CA PRO A 113 2.57 -5.46 -16.03
C PRO A 113 1.55 -6.52 -16.46
N PRO A 114 1.90 -7.42 -17.40
CA PRO A 114 1.05 -8.55 -17.76
C PRO A 114 0.53 -9.31 -16.53
N PRO A 115 -0.75 -9.73 -16.55
CA PRO A 115 -1.29 -10.60 -15.52
C PRO A 115 -0.39 -11.83 -15.35
N HIS A 116 -0.17 -12.24 -14.10
CA HIS A 116 0.66 -13.40 -13.74
C HIS A 116 2.17 -13.30 -14.00
N ALA A 117 2.69 -12.14 -14.42
CA ALA A 117 4.13 -11.92 -14.50
C ALA A 117 4.83 -12.22 -13.15
N ILE A 118 6.14 -12.50 -13.15
CA ILE A 118 6.90 -12.76 -11.91
C ILE A 118 6.65 -11.63 -10.90
N TRP A 119 6.77 -10.38 -11.35
CA TRP A 119 6.33 -9.19 -10.62
C TRP A 119 5.20 -8.50 -11.39
N ASN A 120 4.00 -8.46 -10.84
CA ASN A 120 2.80 -7.99 -11.54
C ASN A 120 2.10 -6.79 -10.87
N THR A 121 2.76 -6.17 -9.88
CA THR A 121 2.22 -4.99 -9.20
C THR A 121 2.49 -3.71 -9.97
N SER A 122 1.54 -2.78 -9.97
CA SER A 122 1.63 -1.48 -10.63
C SER A 122 2.81 -0.64 -10.09
N PRO A 123 3.86 -0.35 -10.88
CA PRO A 123 4.94 0.53 -10.45
C PRO A 123 4.54 2.01 -10.47
N LYS A 124 3.48 2.34 -11.24
CA LYS A 124 2.99 3.70 -11.41
C LYS A 124 1.47 3.73 -11.28
N TYR A 125 0.97 4.62 -10.44
CA TYR A 125 -0.45 4.74 -10.13
C TYR A 125 -0.79 6.15 -9.67
N ARG A 126 -2.05 6.54 -9.89
CA ARG A 126 -2.66 7.77 -9.39
C ARG A 126 -4.11 7.47 -9.00
N ILE A 127 -4.47 7.85 -7.78
CA ILE A 127 -5.79 7.65 -7.21
C ILE A 127 -6.29 9.00 -6.74
N GLU A 128 -7.45 9.40 -7.24
CA GLU A 128 -8.16 10.61 -6.85
C GLU A 128 -9.33 10.23 -5.95
N LEU A 129 -9.44 10.89 -4.80
CA LEU A 129 -10.41 10.59 -3.77
C LEU A 129 -11.18 11.84 -3.38
N GLN A 130 -12.50 11.69 -3.25
CA GLN A 130 -13.36 12.72 -2.70
C GLN A 130 -13.70 12.38 -1.25
N TYR A 131 -13.51 13.33 -0.34
CA TYR A 131 -13.86 13.22 1.08
C TYR A 131 -15.01 14.19 1.45
N PRO A 132 -15.59 14.05 2.66
CA PRO A 132 -16.46 15.07 3.23
C PRO A 132 -15.85 16.47 3.17
N GLU A 133 -16.70 17.50 3.31
CA GLU A 133 -16.29 18.91 3.31
C GLU A 133 -15.59 19.38 2.01
N ASN A 134 -15.88 18.71 0.89
CA ASN A 134 -15.28 18.98 -0.42
C ASN A 134 -13.75 18.86 -0.46
N ILE A 135 -13.17 18.09 0.48
CA ILE A 135 -11.74 17.79 0.48
C ILE A 135 -11.44 16.76 -0.61
N THR A 136 -10.40 17.02 -1.41
CA THR A 136 -9.86 16.05 -2.36
C THR A 136 -8.51 15.57 -1.88
N MET A 137 -8.20 14.30 -2.14
CA MET A 137 -6.90 13.72 -1.86
C MET A 137 -6.40 12.98 -3.09
N THR A 138 -5.12 13.15 -3.41
CA THR A 138 -4.43 12.42 -4.48
C THR A 138 -3.39 11.50 -3.85
N ILE A 139 -3.46 10.20 -4.17
CA ILE A 139 -2.42 9.23 -3.83
C ILE A 139 -1.72 8.83 -5.13
N ALA A 140 -0.40 9.01 -5.22
CA ALA A 140 0.36 8.66 -6.40
C ALA A 140 1.71 8.01 -6.09
N GLY A 141 2.16 7.14 -6.99
CA GLY A 141 3.48 6.52 -6.97
C GLY A 141 4.03 6.37 -8.39
N GLY A 142 5.35 6.47 -8.55
CA GLY A 142 5.97 6.45 -9.89
C GLY A 142 5.76 7.74 -10.71
N HIS A 143 5.28 8.81 -10.07
CA HIS A 143 5.01 10.13 -10.66
C HIS A 143 5.94 11.18 -10.04
N SER A 144 6.72 11.88 -10.86
CA SER A 144 7.68 12.89 -10.38
C SER A 144 7.03 14.21 -9.98
N ASP A 145 5.80 14.47 -10.41
CA ASP A 145 5.05 15.68 -10.08
C ASP A 145 4.47 15.64 -8.65
N ILE A 146 4.38 14.46 -8.03
CA ILE A 146 3.96 14.30 -6.64
C ILE A 146 5.18 13.92 -5.79
N ARG A 147 5.60 14.84 -4.93
CA ARG A 147 6.69 14.63 -3.97
C ARG A 147 6.28 13.57 -2.93
N SER A 148 7.17 12.61 -2.64
CA SER A 148 6.98 11.65 -1.54
C SER A 148 6.67 12.35 -0.22
N GLY A 149 5.89 11.73 0.67
CA GLY A 149 5.37 12.36 1.88
C GLY A 149 3.90 12.77 1.76
N THR A 150 3.43 13.55 2.72
CA THR A 150 2.05 14.02 2.83
C THR A 150 2.01 15.54 2.72
N LYS A 151 1.10 16.10 1.92
CA LYS A 151 0.93 17.54 1.76
C LYS A 151 -0.53 17.93 1.99
N TRP A 152 -0.75 18.91 2.85
CA TRP A 152 -2.04 19.59 3.01
C TRP A 152 -1.97 20.95 2.33
N ILE A 153 -3.03 21.28 1.59
CA ILE A 153 -3.16 22.54 0.86
C ILE A 153 -4.47 23.17 1.31
N GLY A 154 -4.36 24.32 1.98
CA GLY A 154 -5.49 25.15 2.41
C GLY A 154 -5.50 26.49 1.70
N THR A 155 -6.44 27.36 2.08
CA THR A 155 -6.60 28.69 1.50
C THR A 155 -5.41 29.62 1.74
N ASP A 156 -4.73 29.44 2.88
CA ASP A 156 -3.65 30.33 3.32
C ASP A 156 -2.25 29.80 3.00
N GLY A 157 -2.16 28.61 2.42
CA GLY A 157 -0.88 27.97 2.12
C GLY A 157 -0.89 26.45 2.19
N TRP A 158 0.30 25.88 2.26
CA TRP A 158 0.49 24.43 2.34
C TRP A 158 1.55 24.05 3.38
N VAL A 159 1.40 22.84 3.92
CA VAL A 159 2.40 22.15 4.75
C VAL A 159 2.64 20.78 4.14
N TRP A 160 3.89 20.35 4.08
CA TRP A 160 4.31 19.04 3.62
C TRP A 160 5.21 18.38 4.67
N VAL A 161 5.10 17.07 4.84
CA VAL A 161 5.91 16.29 5.78
C VAL A 161 6.31 14.94 5.17
N ASP A 162 7.51 14.48 5.48
CA ASP A 162 7.96 13.11 5.24
C ASP A 162 8.77 12.58 6.42
N ARG A 163 9.51 11.48 6.20
CA ARG A 163 10.36 10.86 7.22
C ARG A 163 11.57 11.72 7.63
N GLY A 164 12.03 12.62 6.76
CA GLY A 164 13.21 13.44 6.96
C GLY A 164 12.91 14.81 7.56
N GLY A 165 11.68 15.31 7.41
CA GLY A 165 11.25 16.56 8.02
C GLY A 165 9.96 17.09 7.44
N PHE A 166 9.79 18.42 7.51
CA PHE A 166 8.63 19.10 6.98
C PHE A 166 9.03 20.40 6.30
N ASP A 167 8.14 20.91 5.46
CA ASP A 167 8.27 22.17 4.75
C ASP A 167 6.90 22.85 4.67
N ALA A 168 6.89 24.15 4.40
CA ALA A 168 5.68 24.95 4.35
C ALA A 168 5.79 26.12 3.36
N SER A 169 4.66 26.63 2.90
CA SER A 169 4.62 27.87 2.09
C SER A 169 4.95 29.12 2.90
N ASN A 170 4.60 29.14 4.19
CA ASN A 170 4.91 30.26 5.08
C ASN A 170 6.21 29.95 5.86
N PRO A 171 7.27 30.78 5.74
CA PRO A 171 8.51 30.62 6.50
C PRO A 171 8.33 30.59 8.02
N GLU A 172 7.33 31.28 8.57
CA GLU A 172 7.05 31.30 10.01
C GLU A 172 6.60 29.93 10.53
N TRP A 173 5.96 29.11 9.69
CA TRP A 173 5.54 27.76 10.07
C TRP A 173 6.70 26.76 10.10
N LYS A 174 7.86 27.09 9.51
CA LYS A 174 9.03 26.21 9.46
C LYS A 174 9.82 26.17 10.77
N GLN A 175 9.43 26.96 11.77
CA GLN A 175 10.08 26.98 13.06
C GLN A 175 9.92 25.63 13.76
N ARG A 176 11.03 25.04 14.20
CA ARG A 176 11.02 23.81 14.99
C ARG A 176 10.68 24.14 16.43
N GLY A 177 9.63 23.53 16.95
CA GLY A 177 9.13 23.76 18.30
C GLY A 177 7.61 23.73 18.30
N PRO A 178 6.99 23.66 19.48
CA PRO A 178 5.55 23.63 19.54
C PRO A 178 5.02 25.05 19.26
N LEU A 179 3.94 25.15 18.47
CA LEU A 179 3.31 26.44 18.17
C LEU A 179 2.98 27.21 19.46
N PRO A 180 2.95 28.55 19.48
CA PRO A 180 2.41 29.31 20.62
C PRO A 180 1.06 28.76 21.08
N ASP A 181 0.81 28.71 22.40
CA ASP A 181 -0.39 28.05 22.96
C ASP A 181 -1.70 28.65 22.41
N ASN A 182 -1.73 29.96 22.16
CA ASN A 182 -2.87 30.65 21.54
C ASN A 182 -3.12 30.28 20.07
N LEU A 183 -2.15 29.64 19.40
CA LEU A 183 -2.27 29.14 18.03
C LEU A 183 -2.56 27.64 17.96
N ARG A 184 -2.39 26.89 19.07
CA ARG A 184 -2.70 25.46 19.13
C ARG A 184 -4.19 25.23 19.29
N LYS A 185 -4.90 25.02 18.18
CA LYS A 185 -6.32 24.60 18.20
C LYS A 185 -6.50 23.20 18.79
N ILE A 186 -5.53 22.32 18.59
CA ILE A 186 -5.57 20.92 19.04
C ILE A 186 -4.26 20.61 19.78
N LYS A 187 -4.36 20.07 20.99
CA LYS A 187 -3.22 19.52 21.71
C LYS A 187 -3.11 18.02 21.41
N LEU A 188 -2.11 17.66 20.61
CA LEU A 188 -1.86 16.27 20.25
C LEU A 188 -1.37 15.46 21.45
N TYR A 189 -1.67 14.16 21.43
CA TYR A 189 -1.17 13.21 22.43
C TYR A 189 0.36 13.11 22.35
N GLU A 190 1.04 13.22 23.50
CA GLU A 190 2.49 13.09 23.56
C GLU A 190 2.88 11.61 23.64
N SER A 191 3.51 11.08 22.59
CA SER A 191 4.14 9.76 22.59
C SER A 191 5.52 9.85 21.97
N THR A 192 6.54 9.47 22.73
CA THR A 192 7.92 9.41 22.26
C THR A 192 8.35 7.99 21.87
N ASN A 193 7.53 6.98 22.15
CA ASN A 193 7.84 5.58 21.87
C ASN A 193 6.57 4.70 21.81
N HIS A 194 6.31 4.09 20.64
CA HIS A 194 5.13 3.25 20.44
C HIS A 194 5.08 2.00 21.34
N TRP A 195 6.21 1.34 21.60
CA TRP A 195 6.26 0.15 22.46
C TRP A 195 5.88 0.48 23.91
N ARG A 196 6.45 1.55 24.46
CA ARG A 196 6.14 2.02 25.81
C ARG A 196 4.70 2.51 25.91
N ASN A 197 4.20 3.23 24.91
CA ASN A 197 2.80 3.64 24.83
C ASN A 197 1.87 2.42 24.85
N PHE A 198 2.13 1.40 24.03
CA PHE A 198 1.34 0.18 24.00
C PHE A 198 1.31 -0.52 25.37
N LEU A 199 2.47 -0.74 26.01
CA LEU A 199 2.53 -1.37 27.33
C LEU A 199 1.80 -0.57 28.41
N ALA A 200 1.87 0.77 28.36
CA ALA A 200 1.11 1.63 29.26
C ALA A 200 -0.41 1.53 29.03
N CYS A 201 -0.82 1.42 27.76
CA CYS A 201 -2.22 1.24 27.37
C CYS A 201 -2.77 -0.12 27.81
N VAL A 202 -1.98 -1.20 27.70
CA VAL A 202 -2.34 -2.52 28.24
C VAL A 202 -2.59 -2.44 29.75
N LYS A 203 -1.69 -1.79 30.51
CA LYS A 203 -1.84 -1.65 31.96
C LYS A 203 -3.03 -0.78 32.36
N SER A 204 -3.25 0.33 31.65
CA SER A 204 -4.29 1.30 31.98
C SER A 204 -5.65 1.03 31.34
N ARG A 205 -5.71 0.05 30.43
CA ARG A 205 -6.90 -0.27 29.60
C ARG A 205 -7.38 0.91 28.74
N LYS A 206 -6.45 1.78 28.33
CA LYS A 206 -6.70 2.88 27.38
C LYS A 206 -6.31 2.47 25.96
N LEU A 207 -6.76 3.22 24.96
CA LEU A 207 -6.33 3.05 23.58
C LEU A 207 -4.88 3.52 23.38
N PRO A 208 -4.08 2.82 22.55
CA PRO A 208 -2.76 3.28 22.14
C PRO A 208 -2.86 4.53 21.24
N ILE A 209 -1.74 5.21 21.01
CA ILE A 209 -1.70 6.37 20.11
C ILE A 209 -2.05 6.00 18.66
N ALA A 210 -1.81 4.76 18.26
CA ALA A 210 -2.19 4.20 16.96
C ALA A 210 -3.12 2.99 17.19
N PRO A 211 -4.43 3.22 17.43
CA PRO A 211 -5.42 2.16 17.51
C PRO A 211 -5.53 1.33 16.23
N ALA A 212 -5.97 0.08 16.36
CA ALA A 212 -6.07 -0.85 15.22
C ALA A 212 -7.10 -0.39 14.18
N ASP A 213 -8.20 0.22 14.62
CA ASP A 213 -9.26 0.79 13.77
C ASP A 213 -8.76 1.99 12.95
N THR A 214 -7.93 2.86 13.54
CA THR A 214 -7.24 3.93 12.77
C THR A 214 -6.35 3.32 11.69
N GLY A 215 -5.61 2.27 12.01
CA GLY A 215 -4.78 1.54 11.04
C GLY A 215 -5.60 0.92 9.90
N HIS A 216 -6.75 0.32 10.22
CA HIS A 216 -7.70 -0.22 9.24
C HIS A 216 -8.20 0.87 8.28
N HIS A 217 -8.73 1.98 8.80
CA HIS A 217 -9.23 3.06 7.95
C HIS A 217 -8.14 3.74 7.12
N SER A 218 -6.91 3.83 7.63
CA SER A 218 -5.77 4.39 6.89
C SER A 218 -5.40 3.55 5.67
N ALA A 219 -5.68 2.23 5.68
CA ALA A 219 -5.41 1.32 4.58
C ALA A 219 -6.51 1.33 3.50
N ILE A 220 -7.76 1.62 3.89
CA ILE A 220 -8.94 1.58 3.00
C ILE A 220 -8.72 2.37 1.70
N PRO A 221 -8.22 3.62 1.70
CA PRO A 221 -8.03 4.39 0.46
C PRO A 221 -7.14 3.70 -0.57
N GLY A 222 -6.07 3.05 -0.13
CA GLY A 222 -5.17 2.31 -1.02
C GLY A 222 -5.83 1.06 -1.59
N HIS A 223 -6.58 0.32 -0.78
CA HIS A 223 -7.34 -0.84 -1.23
C HIS A 223 -8.45 -0.47 -2.22
N LEU A 224 -9.24 0.55 -1.93
CA LEU A 224 -10.28 1.06 -2.83
C LEU A 224 -9.67 1.60 -4.13
N GLY A 225 -8.54 2.29 -4.04
CA GLY A 225 -7.80 2.76 -5.21
C GLY A 225 -7.35 1.59 -6.09
N LEU A 226 -6.77 0.55 -5.51
CA LEU A 226 -6.41 -0.67 -6.25
C LEU A 226 -7.63 -1.32 -6.90
N ILE A 227 -8.75 -1.44 -6.18
CA ILE A 227 -9.99 -2.00 -6.73
C ILE A 227 -10.45 -1.18 -7.94
N SER A 228 -10.50 0.15 -7.81
CA SER A 228 -10.88 1.06 -8.90
C SER A 228 -9.97 0.92 -10.12
N MET A 229 -8.65 0.79 -9.92
CA MET A 229 -7.69 0.53 -10.99
C MET A 229 -7.95 -0.81 -11.69
N LEU A 230 -8.27 -1.87 -10.93
CA LEU A 230 -8.53 -3.20 -11.47
C LEU A 230 -9.83 -3.27 -12.28
N VAL A 231 -10.88 -2.56 -11.85
CA VAL A 231 -12.16 -2.50 -12.58
C VAL A 231 -12.19 -1.42 -13.66
N GLY A 232 -11.16 -0.57 -13.72
CA GLY A 232 -11.00 0.48 -14.74
C GLY A 232 -12.04 1.61 -14.66
N ARG A 233 -12.62 1.86 -13.48
CA ARG A 233 -13.69 2.85 -13.31
C ARG A 233 -13.73 3.42 -11.90
N ARG A 234 -14.33 4.61 -11.77
CA ARG A 234 -14.65 5.22 -10.48
C ARG A 234 -15.63 4.35 -9.69
N ILE A 235 -15.40 4.23 -8.39
CA ILE A 235 -16.29 3.54 -7.44
C ILE A 235 -16.81 4.50 -6.37
N ARG A 236 -18.00 4.21 -5.83
CA ARG A 236 -18.60 4.92 -4.71
C ARG A 236 -18.52 4.08 -3.44
N TRP A 237 -18.17 4.72 -2.33
CA TRP A 237 -17.92 4.07 -1.05
C TRP A 237 -18.82 4.65 0.05
N ASP A 238 -19.49 3.75 0.78
CA ASP A 238 -20.12 4.09 2.06
C ASP A 238 -19.11 3.82 3.18
N ALA A 239 -18.41 4.86 3.63
CA ALA A 239 -17.40 4.76 4.67
C ALA A 239 -17.95 4.28 6.02
N ARG A 240 -19.24 4.49 6.29
CA ARG A 240 -19.85 4.06 7.55
C ARG A 240 -20.21 2.58 7.54
N ARG A 241 -20.69 2.07 6.40
CA ARG A 241 -21.08 0.66 6.25
C ARG A 241 -19.96 -0.22 5.68
N GLU A 242 -18.87 0.42 5.26
CA GLU A 242 -17.74 -0.18 4.56
C GLU A 242 -18.17 -1.00 3.34
N ARG A 243 -18.91 -0.35 2.43
CA ARG A 243 -19.43 -1.00 1.21
C ARG A 243 -19.20 -0.18 -0.04
N ILE A 244 -18.82 -0.87 -1.10
CA ILE A 244 -18.89 -0.31 -2.44
C ILE A 244 -20.36 -0.28 -2.86
N LEU A 245 -20.82 0.86 -3.33
CA LEU A 245 -22.23 1.09 -3.67
C LEU A 245 -22.49 0.77 -5.14
N HIS A 246 -23.56 0.01 -5.39
CA HIS A 246 -24.08 -0.29 -6.73
C HIS A 246 -23.08 -0.93 -7.71
N ASP A 247 -22.01 -1.56 -7.23
CA ASP A 247 -21.00 -2.21 -8.07
C ASP A 247 -20.64 -3.61 -7.53
N PRO A 248 -21.42 -4.66 -7.89
CA PRO A 248 -21.20 -6.01 -7.39
C PRO A 248 -19.90 -6.64 -7.90
N GLU A 249 -19.34 -6.18 -9.02
CA GLU A 249 -18.05 -6.68 -9.51
C GLU A 249 -16.89 -6.13 -8.68
N ALA A 250 -16.86 -4.83 -8.43
CA ALA A 250 -15.87 -4.21 -7.56
C ALA A 250 -16.00 -4.72 -6.11
N SER A 251 -17.23 -4.95 -5.64
CA SER A 251 -17.50 -5.46 -4.28
C SER A 251 -16.91 -6.85 -4.05
N LYS A 252 -16.83 -7.71 -5.09
CA LYS A 252 -16.17 -9.03 -4.99
C LYS A 252 -14.67 -8.91 -4.69
N LEU A 253 -14.04 -7.78 -5.00
CA LEU A 253 -12.61 -7.53 -4.80
C LEU A 253 -12.28 -7.00 -3.39
N LEU A 254 -13.29 -6.69 -2.56
CA LEU A 254 -13.08 -6.37 -1.13
C LEU A 254 -12.57 -7.58 -0.34
N THR A 255 -12.72 -8.79 -0.89
CA THR A 255 -12.21 -10.02 -0.33
C THR A 255 -11.59 -10.88 -1.43
N ARG A 256 -11.05 -12.04 -1.05
CA ARG A 256 -10.43 -13.00 -1.97
C ARG A 256 -10.85 -14.40 -1.57
N PRO A 257 -10.92 -15.36 -2.50
CA PRO A 257 -11.12 -16.75 -2.13
C PRO A 257 -9.91 -17.27 -1.34
N TYR A 258 -10.18 -17.90 -0.20
CA TYR A 258 -9.15 -18.52 0.62
C TYR A 258 -8.94 -19.94 0.12
N ARG A 259 -7.68 -20.29 -0.17
CA ARG A 259 -7.31 -21.67 -0.47
C ARG A 259 -7.55 -22.54 0.76
N SER A 260 -8.01 -23.77 0.58
CA SER A 260 -8.10 -24.76 1.68
C SER A 260 -6.69 -25.11 2.20
N PRO A 261 -6.48 -25.33 3.53
CA PRO A 261 -7.48 -25.34 4.60
C PRO A 261 -7.72 -23.99 5.27
N TRP A 262 -7.11 -22.90 4.78
CA TRP A 262 -7.27 -21.58 5.39
C TRP A 262 -8.70 -21.06 5.25
N GLN A 263 -9.20 -20.47 6.31
CA GLN A 263 -10.51 -19.82 6.36
C GLN A 263 -10.36 -18.52 7.14
N MET A 264 -11.15 -17.51 6.80
CA MET A 264 -11.29 -16.36 7.68
C MET A 264 -11.94 -16.81 8.99
N PRO A 265 -11.38 -16.46 10.16
CA PRO A 265 -12.06 -16.65 11.42
C PRO A 265 -13.43 -15.97 11.36
N VAL A 266 -14.48 -16.74 11.66
CA VAL A 266 -15.86 -16.24 11.84
C VAL A 266 -16.03 -15.62 13.22
#